data_AF-A0A1Y4FZQ7-F1
#
_entry.id   AF-A0A1Y4FZQ7-F1
#
_cell.length_a   1.000
_cell.length_b   1.000
_cell.length_c   1.000
_cell.angle_alpha   90.00
_cell.angle_beta   90.00
_cell.angle_gamma   90.00
#
_symmetry.space_group_name_H-M   'P 1'
#
loop_
_entity.id
_entity.type
_entity.pdbx_description
1 polymer ?
#
loop_
_entity_poly.entity_id
_entity_poly.type
_entity_poly.pdbx_seq_one_letter_code
_entity_poly.pdbx_strand_id
1 'polypeptide(L)'
;MLDVELEEANNSLQKTRKICNCISVGLKVVFGLICIYWILVVGAMLLSMFNPGLVIAQDGRISFFSILLYLAYGFIIASLFVVFISIFSNTAKGETPFAMSQVKRLRIIAALLLLYAILDMVATNAVAVMQIDIINSGYISTNSAIVTVNFTPFIAAAVVYAFSFVFKYGVLLQEFSDETL
;
A
#
# COMPACT_ATOMS: atom_id res chain seq x y z
N MET A 1 5.65 -1.89 45.64
CA MET A 1 4.97 -0.81 44.88
C MET A 1 5.56 -0.74 43.47
N LEU A 2 6.88 -0.60 43.33
CA LEU A 2 7.60 -0.64 42.04
C LEU A 2 7.36 -1.94 41.24
N ASP A 3 7.35 -3.10 41.90
CA ASP A 3 7.18 -4.41 41.22
C ASP A 3 5.79 -4.59 40.61
N VAL A 4 4.77 -3.98 41.21
CA VAL A 4 3.37 -4.04 40.73
C VAL A 4 3.20 -3.17 39.48
N GLU A 5 3.80 -1.98 39.47
CA GLU A 5 3.81 -1.09 38.29
C GLU A 5 4.58 -1.70 37.11
N LEU A 6 5.68 -2.41 37.39
CA LEU A 6 6.47 -3.12 36.38
C LEU A 6 5.69 -4.30 35.76
N GLU A 7 4.94 -5.04 36.58
CA GLU A 7 4.11 -6.16 36.12
C GLU A 7 2.92 -5.67 35.28
N GLU A 8 2.31 -4.54 35.66
CA GLU A 8 1.21 -3.91 34.92
C GLU A 8 1.69 -3.34 33.57
N ALA A 9 2.88 -2.72 33.55
CA ALA A 9 3.54 -2.28 32.32
C ALA A 9 3.87 -3.45 31.38
N ASN A 10 4.41 -4.56 31.89
CA ASN A 10 4.69 -5.73 31.07
C ASN A 10 3.42 -6.39 30.51
N ASN A 11 2.35 -6.48 31.30
CA ASN A 11 1.07 -7.03 30.85
C ASN A 11 0.42 -6.17 29.75
N SER A 12 0.48 -4.84 29.87
CA SER A 12 -0.03 -3.93 28.84
C SER A 12 0.79 -3.99 27.53
N LEU A 13 2.11 -4.13 27.62
CA LEU A 13 3.00 -4.35 26.48
C LEU A 13 2.74 -5.69 25.79
N GLN A 14 2.55 -6.77 26.55
CA GLN A 14 2.22 -8.09 25.97
C GLN A 14 0.86 -8.10 25.26
N LYS A 15 -0.16 -7.44 25.82
CA LYS A 15 -1.47 -7.28 25.15
C LYS A 15 -1.32 -6.51 23.84
N THR A 16 -0.58 -5.40 23.85
CA THR A 16 -0.30 -4.59 22.66
C THR A 16 0.44 -5.41 21.59
N ARG A 17 1.46 -6.17 21.97
CA ARG A 17 2.21 -7.05 21.06
C ARG A 17 1.32 -8.14 20.44
N LYS A 18 0.43 -8.76 21.21
CA LYS A 18 -0.53 -9.76 20.70
C LYS A 18 -1.49 -9.15 19.67
N ILE A 19 -2.01 -7.95 19.94
CA ILE A 19 -2.90 -7.24 19.01
C ILE A 19 -2.16 -6.86 17.74
N CYS A 20 -0.97 -6.26 17.82
CA CYS A 20 -0.16 -5.92 16.66
C CYS A 20 0.21 -7.17 15.83
N ASN A 21 0.48 -8.30 16.48
CA ASN A 21 0.77 -9.55 15.77
C ASN A 21 -0.48 -10.09 15.06
N CYS A 22 -1.65 -10.04 15.70
CA CYS A 22 -2.92 -10.42 15.07
C CYS A 22 -3.22 -9.56 13.84
N ILE A 23 -3.06 -8.23 13.96
CA ILE A 23 -3.21 -7.28 12.84
C ILE A 23 -2.21 -7.58 11.71
N SER A 24 -0.94 -7.85 12.06
CA SER A 24 0.10 -8.18 11.08
C SER A 24 -0.21 -9.48 10.33
N VAL A 25 -0.69 -10.52 11.02
CA VAL A 25 -1.10 -11.78 10.41
C VAL A 25 -2.32 -11.57 9.51
N GLY A 26 -3.33 -10.83 9.98
CA GLY A 26 -4.51 -10.48 9.17
C GLY A 26 -4.14 -9.73 7.89
N LEU A 27 -3.27 -8.72 7.98
CA LEU A 27 -2.76 -7.98 6.82
C LEU A 27 -2.00 -8.86 5.83
N LYS A 28 -1.20 -9.83 6.31
CA LYS A 28 -0.52 -10.80 5.43
C LYS A 28 -1.48 -11.71 4.69
N VAL A 29 -2.56 -12.16 5.35
CA VAL A 29 -3.60 -12.99 4.71
C VAL A 29 -4.32 -12.20 3.63
N VAL A 30 -4.76 -10.98 3.94
CA VAL A 30 -5.41 -10.08 2.97
C VAL A 30 -4.48 -9.80 1.78
N PHE A 31 -3.22 -9.50 2.05
CA PHE A 31 -2.21 -9.30 1.00
C PHE A 31 -2.05 -10.53 0.11
N GLY A 32 -1.99 -11.73 0.70
CA GLY A 32 -1.95 -12.99 -0.06
C GLY A 32 -3.15 -13.18 -0.98
N LEU A 33 -4.36 -12.89 -0.51
CA LEU A 33 -5.58 -12.98 -1.31
C LEU A 33 -5.57 -11.98 -2.48
N ILE A 34 -5.12 -10.75 -2.24
CA ILE A 34 -4.98 -9.73 -3.29
C ILE A 34 -3.96 -10.16 -4.34
N CYS A 35 -2.81 -10.71 -3.93
CA CYS A 35 -1.80 -11.23 -4.85
C CYS A 35 -2.34 -12.38 -5.71
N ILE A 36 -3.06 -13.34 -5.11
CA ILE A 36 -3.67 -14.45 -5.86
C ILE A 36 -4.66 -13.91 -6.88
N TYR A 37 -5.56 -13.02 -6.46
CA TYR A 37 -6.51 -12.37 -7.36
C TYR A 37 -5.81 -11.64 -8.51
N TRP A 38 -4.76 -10.87 -8.21
CA TRP A 38 -4.01 -10.14 -9.22
C TRP A 38 -3.31 -11.05 -10.23
N ILE A 39 -2.71 -12.16 -9.79
CA ILE A 39 -2.10 -13.17 -10.67
C ILE A 39 -3.16 -13.81 -11.58
N LEU A 40 -4.34 -14.12 -11.04
CA LEU A 40 -5.45 -14.67 -11.83
C LEU A 40 -5.89 -13.69 -12.92
N VAL A 41 -6.01 -12.40 -12.61
CA VAL A 41 -6.39 -11.36 -13.59
C VAL A 41 -5.32 -11.18 -14.67
N VAL A 42 -4.04 -11.11 -14.30
CA VAL A 42 -2.93 -11.03 -15.26
C VAL A 42 -2.89 -12.28 -16.15
N GLY A 43 -3.12 -13.46 -15.59
CA GLY A 43 -3.22 -14.71 -16.33
C GLY A 43 -4.37 -14.69 -17.35
N ALA A 44 -5.55 -14.22 -16.95
CA ALA A 44 -6.70 -14.07 -17.84
C ALA A 44 -6.42 -13.07 -18.99
N MET A 45 -5.74 -11.94 -18.69
CA MET A 45 -5.32 -10.97 -19.71
C MET A 45 -4.37 -11.59 -20.74
N LEU A 46 -3.36 -12.36 -20.29
CA LEU A 46 -2.41 -13.03 -21.18
C LEU A 46 -3.08 -14.11 -22.04
N LEU A 47 -3.98 -14.90 -21.46
CA LEU A 47 -4.73 -15.92 -22.20
C LEU A 47 -5.67 -15.29 -23.24
N SER A 48 -6.25 -14.14 -22.94
CA SER A 48 -7.09 -13.40 -23.87
C SER A 48 -6.31 -12.82 -25.06
N MET A 49 -4.97 -12.73 -25.01
CA MET A 49 -4.16 -12.40 -26.19
C MET A 49 -4.16 -13.54 -27.22
N PHE A 50 -4.30 -14.79 -26.77
CA PHE A 50 -4.35 -15.97 -27.64
C PHE A 50 -5.78 -16.36 -28.00
N ASN A 51 -6.75 -16.12 -27.11
CA ASN A 51 -8.17 -16.44 -27.29
C ASN A 51 -9.03 -15.21 -26.99
N PRO A 52 -9.36 -14.38 -28.00
CA PRO A 52 -10.02 -13.07 -27.80
C PRO A 52 -11.47 -13.14 -27.28
N GLY A 53 -12.03 -14.33 -27.05
CA GLY A 53 -13.36 -14.53 -26.47
C GLY A 53 -13.40 -14.72 -24.94
N LEU A 54 -12.25 -14.77 -24.26
CA LEU A 54 -12.19 -15.06 -22.82
C LEU A 54 -12.43 -13.82 -21.95
N VAL A 55 -12.06 -12.63 -22.43
CA VAL A 55 -12.18 -11.35 -21.71
C VAL A 55 -12.69 -10.29 -22.66
N ILE A 56 -13.82 -9.66 -22.31
CA ILE A 56 -14.42 -8.59 -23.12
C ILE A 56 -13.72 -7.27 -22.78
N ALA A 57 -12.81 -6.84 -23.65
CA ALA A 57 -12.29 -5.48 -23.65
C ALA A 57 -13.19 -4.58 -24.50
N GLN A 58 -13.38 -3.32 -24.09
CA GLN A 58 -14.29 -2.38 -24.76
C GLN A 58 -13.99 -2.16 -26.25
N ASP A 59 -12.71 -2.31 -26.65
CA ASP A 59 -12.23 -2.22 -28.04
C ASP A 59 -11.87 -3.59 -28.68
N GLY A 60 -12.23 -4.70 -28.02
CA GLY A 60 -11.98 -6.06 -28.54
C GLY A 60 -10.51 -6.51 -28.59
N ARG A 61 -9.56 -5.68 -28.15
CA ARG A 61 -8.12 -6.02 -28.11
C ARG A 61 -7.47 -5.49 -26.83
N ILE A 62 -6.81 -6.39 -26.10
CA ILE A 62 -5.94 -6.02 -24.97
C ILE A 62 -4.59 -5.59 -25.54
N SER A 63 -4.17 -4.35 -25.27
CA SER A 63 -2.85 -3.87 -25.67
C SER A 63 -1.77 -4.33 -24.68
N PHE A 64 -0.55 -4.58 -25.17
CA PHE A 64 0.61 -4.88 -24.32
C PHE A 64 0.88 -3.76 -23.30
N PHE A 65 0.63 -2.50 -23.70
CA PHE A 65 0.79 -1.33 -22.84
C PHE A 65 -0.18 -1.34 -21.66
N SER A 66 -1.43 -1.77 -21.87
CA SER A 66 -2.44 -1.92 -20.80
C SER A 66 -2.03 -2.98 -19.77
N ILE A 67 -1.47 -4.11 -20.23
CA ILE A 67 -0.95 -5.17 -19.34
C ILE A 67 0.23 -4.64 -18.52
N LEU A 68 1.15 -3.90 -19.15
CA LEU A 68 2.29 -3.31 -18.46
C LEU A 68 1.85 -2.30 -17.39
N LEU A 69 0.89 -1.44 -17.69
CA LEU A 69 0.34 -0.50 -16.71
C LEU A 69 -0.32 -1.23 -15.54
N TYR A 70 -1.16 -2.25 -15.82
CA TYR A 70 -1.78 -3.06 -14.77
C TYR A 70 -0.76 -3.77 -13.88
N LEU A 71 0.33 -4.27 -14.49
CA LEU A 71 1.45 -4.87 -13.76
C LEU A 71 2.13 -3.85 -12.84
N ALA A 72 2.39 -2.64 -13.35
CA ALA A 72 3.00 -1.56 -12.57
C ALA A 72 2.13 -1.13 -11.38
N TYR A 73 0.81 -1.00 -11.59
CA TYR A 73 -0.15 -0.74 -10.51
C TYR A 73 -0.11 -1.81 -9.42
N GLY A 74 -0.21 -3.08 -9.81
CA GLY A 74 -0.17 -4.19 -8.85
C GLY A 74 1.12 -4.22 -8.05
N PHE A 75 2.26 -3.95 -8.70
CA PHE A 75 3.55 -3.91 -8.02
C PHE A 75 3.62 -2.79 -6.97
N ILE A 76 3.11 -1.59 -7.28
CA ILE A 76 3.09 -0.48 -6.31
C ILE A 76 2.19 -0.81 -5.13
N ILE A 77 0.97 -1.27 -5.38
CA ILE A 77 0.03 -1.65 -4.31
C ILE A 77 0.66 -2.75 -3.45
N ALA A 78 1.28 -3.74 -4.07
CA ALA A 78 1.95 -4.81 -3.34
C ALA A 78 3.10 -4.30 -2.48
N SER A 79 3.94 -3.40 -3.02
CA SER A 79 5.03 -2.78 -2.28
C SER A 79 4.53 -1.95 -1.08
N LEU A 80 3.40 -1.24 -1.23
CA LEU A 80 2.75 -0.52 -0.13
C LEU A 80 2.34 -1.49 0.98
N PHE A 81 1.64 -2.58 0.65
CA PHE A 81 1.24 -3.59 1.63
C PHE A 81 2.44 -4.22 2.35
N VAL A 82 3.53 -4.52 1.62
CA VAL A 82 4.76 -5.05 2.24
C VAL A 82 5.35 -4.08 3.25
N VAL A 83 5.42 -2.77 2.92
CA VAL A 83 5.94 -1.77 3.85
C VAL A 83 5.01 -1.61 5.06
N PHE A 84 3.69 -1.59 4.88
CA PHE A 84 2.72 -1.55 5.97
C PHE A 84 2.83 -2.77 6.89
N ILE A 85 2.85 -3.99 6.33
CA ILE A 85 3.05 -5.23 7.09
C ILE A 85 4.37 -5.19 7.87
N SER A 86 5.43 -4.66 7.25
CA SER A 86 6.74 -4.54 7.89
C SER A 86 6.71 -3.60 9.10
N ILE A 87 5.97 -2.49 9.05
CA ILE A 87 5.79 -1.59 10.19
C ILE A 87 5.13 -2.34 11.36
N PHE A 88 3.96 -2.94 11.15
CA PHE A 88 3.24 -3.65 12.22
C PHE A 88 3.97 -4.89 12.73
N SER A 89 4.61 -5.64 11.84
CA SER A 89 5.39 -6.82 12.20
C SER A 89 6.62 -6.47 13.04
N ASN A 90 7.21 -5.29 12.84
CA ASN A 90 8.36 -4.84 13.62
C ASN A 90 7.95 -4.28 14.98
N THR A 91 6.85 -3.54 15.05
CA THR A 91 6.26 -3.12 16.33
C THR A 91 5.87 -4.34 17.17
N ALA A 92 5.32 -5.40 16.56
CA ALA A 92 5.01 -6.65 17.24
C ALA A 92 6.25 -7.36 17.83
N LYS A 93 7.43 -7.17 17.22
CA LYS A 93 8.72 -7.70 17.71
C LYS A 93 9.36 -6.86 18.81
N GLY A 94 8.75 -5.73 19.18
CA GLY A 94 9.22 -4.86 20.24
C GLY A 94 10.15 -3.73 19.78
N GLU A 95 10.29 -3.50 18.46
CA GLU A 95 10.89 -2.26 17.99
C GLU A 95 9.98 -1.07 18.31
N THR A 96 10.55 0.01 18.84
CA THR A 96 9.79 1.22 19.17
C THR A 96 9.26 1.87 17.89
N PRO A 97 8.06 2.48 17.94
CA PRO A 97 7.52 3.23 16.79
C PRO A 97 8.37 4.47 16.46
N PHE A 98 9.16 4.96 17.43
CA PHE A 98 10.12 6.04 17.29
C PHE A 98 11.52 5.48 17.01
N ALA A 99 11.68 4.86 15.85
CA ALA A 99 12.99 4.49 15.32
C ALA A 99 13.23 5.19 13.97
N MET A 100 14.48 5.58 13.68
CA MET A 100 14.85 6.12 12.37
C MET A 100 14.47 5.19 11.21
N SER A 101 14.41 3.87 11.46
CA SER A 101 13.91 2.86 10.53
C SER A 101 12.44 3.10 10.13
N GLN A 102 11.57 3.48 11.08
CA GLN A 102 10.16 3.75 10.79
C GLN A 102 9.98 5.05 10.00
N VAL A 103 10.81 6.07 10.25
CA VAL A 103 10.85 7.30 9.45
C VAL A 103 11.17 7.01 7.99
N LYS A 104 12.18 6.17 7.73
CA LYS A 104 12.54 5.76 6.36
C LYS A 104 11.39 5.03 5.67
N ARG A 105 10.70 4.13 6.37
CA ARG A 105 9.53 3.41 5.83
C ARG A 105 8.38 4.34 5.49
N LEU A 106 8.11 5.34 6.33
CA LEU A 106 7.06 6.32 6.07
C LEU A 106 7.37 7.18 4.83
N ARG A 107 8.65 7.54 4.62
CA ARG A 107 9.10 8.20 3.39
C ARG A 107 8.96 7.32 2.15
N ILE A 108 9.22 6.01 2.27
CA ILE A 108 8.98 5.05 1.19
C ILE A 108 7.49 4.98 0.85
N ILE A 109 6.60 4.92 1.86
CA ILE A 109 5.14 4.94 1.62
C ILE A 109 4.73 6.22 0.88
N ALA A 110 5.21 7.39 1.32
CA ALA A 110 4.92 8.64 0.64
C ALA A 110 5.39 8.65 -0.82
N ALA A 111 6.60 8.16 -1.09
CA ALA A 111 7.13 8.04 -2.45
C ALA A 111 6.31 7.07 -3.32
N LEU A 112 5.90 5.92 -2.75
CA LEU A 112 5.05 4.94 -3.44
C LEU A 112 3.65 5.48 -3.73
N LEU A 113 3.06 6.27 -2.82
CA LEU A 113 1.77 6.94 -3.04
C LEU A 113 1.86 8.00 -4.15
N LEU A 114 2.97 8.73 -4.22
CA LEU A 114 3.22 9.69 -5.30
C LEU A 114 3.38 8.96 -6.64
N LEU A 115 4.15 7.87 -6.68
CA LEU A 115 4.33 7.05 -7.89
C LEU A 115 3.00 6.42 -8.34
N TYR A 116 2.19 5.95 -7.38
CA TYR A 116 0.82 5.51 -7.63
C TYR A 116 -0.03 6.61 -8.26
N ALA A 117 0.04 7.86 -7.77
CA ALA A 117 -0.71 8.98 -8.32
C ALA A 117 -0.28 9.38 -9.74
N ILE A 118 1.00 9.22 -10.08
CA ILE A 118 1.51 9.45 -11.44
C ILE A 118 0.99 8.36 -12.38
N LEU A 119 1.09 7.09 -11.99
CA LEU A 119 0.49 6.00 -12.78
C LEU A 119 -1.03 6.15 -12.89
N ASP A 120 -1.64 6.61 -11.80
CA ASP A 120 -2.94 7.28 -11.66
C ASP A 120 -3.48 7.91 -12.95
N MET A 121 -2.79 9.02 -13.19
CA MET A 121 -2.98 9.98 -14.24
C MET A 121 -2.57 9.42 -15.61
N VAL A 122 -1.49 8.65 -15.70
CA VAL A 122 -1.04 8.06 -16.98
C VAL A 122 -2.06 7.05 -17.50
N ALA A 123 -2.57 6.17 -16.64
CA ALA A 123 -3.54 5.15 -17.03
C ALA A 123 -4.91 5.74 -17.38
N THR A 124 -5.34 6.79 -16.67
CA THR A 124 -6.55 7.55 -17.02
C THR A 124 -6.49 8.09 -18.46
N ASN A 125 -5.30 8.46 -18.94
CA ASN A 125 -5.10 8.94 -20.31
C ASN A 125 -4.87 7.83 -21.34
N ALA A 126 -4.62 6.59 -20.92
CA ALA A 126 -4.04 5.54 -21.77
C ALA A 126 -4.91 4.30 -22.02
N VAL A 127 -5.93 4.01 -21.20
CA VAL A 127 -6.54 2.67 -21.21
C VAL A 127 -8.08 2.69 -21.23
N ALA A 128 -8.63 1.94 -22.20
CA ALA A 128 -10.02 1.54 -22.33
C ALA A 128 -10.39 0.40 -21.36
N VAL A 129 -11.66 0.40 -20.94
CA VAL A 129 -12.23 -0.39 -19.83
C VAL A 129 -12.13 -1.92 -20.05
N MET A 130 -11.86 -2.66 -18.96
CA MET A 130 -12.16 -4.10 -18.86
C MET A 130 -13.46 -4.28 -18.09
N GLN A 131 -14.47 -4.87 -18.75
CA GLN A 131 -15.72 -5.25 -18.13
C GLN A 131 -15.85 -6.77 -18.20
N ILE A 132 -15.73 -7.44 -17.05
CA ILE A 132 -16.19 -8.82 -16.92
C ILE A 132 -17.63 -8.72 -16.43
N ASP A 133 -18.56 -9.42 -17.07
CA ASP A 133 -20.03 -9.32 -16.98
C ASP A 133 -20.62 -9.20 -15.54
N ILE A 134 -19.86 -9.57 -14.51
CA ILE A 134 -20.26 -9.50 -13.08
C ILE A 134 -19.23 -8.74 -12.21
N ILE A 135 -17.98 -8.52 -12.67
CA ILE A 135 -16.89 -7.92 -11.89
C ILE A 135 -16.28 -6.77 -12.68
N ASN A 136 -16.55 -5.54 -12.23
CA ASN A 136 -15.97 -4.34 -12.82
C ASN A 136 -14.62 -4.04 -12.15
N SER A 137 -13.54 -4.12 -12.91
CA SER A 137 -12.18 -3.81 -12.42
C SER A 137 -11.47 -2.97 -13.48
N GLY A 138 -11.47 -1.64 -13.28
CA GLY A 138 -10.84 -0.70 -14.19
C GLY A 138 -11.32 0.74 -14.00
N TYR A 139 -10.64 1.67 -14.67
CA TYR A 139 -11.00 3.09 -14.72
C TYR A 139 -11.98 3.33 -15.87
N ILE A 140 -13.09 4.02 -15.60
CA ILE A 140 -14.07 4.40 -16.62
C ILE A 140 -13.47 5.52 -17.47
N SER A 141 -13.10 5.23 -18.72
CA SER A 141 -12.80 6.27 -19.70
C SER A 141 -14.10 6.89 -20.18
N THR A 142 -14.59 7.92 -19.50
CA THR A 142 -15.64 8.77 -20.09
C THR A 142 -15.02 9.52 -21.27
N ASN A 143 -15.63 9.40 -22.45
CA ASN A 143 -15.28 10.08 -23.70
C ASN A 143 -15.54 11.61 -23.64
N SER A 144 -15.34 12.21 -22.46
CA SER A 144 -15.47 13.62 -22.14
C SER A 144 -14.07 14.15 -21.90
N ALA A 145 -13.69 15.22 -22.58
CA ALA A 145 -12.36 15.85 -22.55
C ALA A 145 -11.96 16.47 -21.20
N ILE A 146 -12.42 15.90 -20.09
CA ILE A 146 -12.12 16.28 -18.72
C ILE A 146 -11.32 15.12 -18.13
N VAL A 147 -10.00 15.25 -18.13
CA VAL A 147 -9.11 14.34 -17.41
C VAL A 147 -9.43 14.47 -15.93
N THR A 148 -10.11 13.47 -15.35
CA THR A 148 -10.40 13.44 -13.92
C THR A 148 -9.14 13.05 -13.17
N VAL A 149 -8.42 14.03 -12.64
CA VAL A 149 -7.24 13.79 -11.80
C VAL A 149 -7.69 13.45 -10.38
N ASN A 150 -7.34 12.26 -9.90
CA ASN A 150 -7.56 11.91 -8.51
C ASN A 150 -6.47 12.54 -7.62
N PHE A 151 -6.82 13.60 -6.91
CA PHE A 151 -5.89 14.30 -6.00
C PHE A 151 -5.66 13.56 -4.67
N THR A 152 -6.50 12.58 -4.33
CA THR A 152 -6.44 11.85 -3.06
C THR A 152 -5.05 11.26 -2.77
N PRO A 153 -4.42 10.49 -3.68
CA PRO A 153 -3.09 9.93 -3.43
C PRO A 153 -1.98 10.98 -3.35
N PHE A 154 -2.11 12.13 -4.05
CA PHE A 154 -1.17 13.25 -3.91
C PHE A 154 -1.23 13.87 -2.51
N ILE A 155 -2.44 14.13 -2.02
CA ILE A 155 -2.66 14.68 -0.68
C ILE A 155 -2.17 13.68 0.37
N ALA A 156 -2.51 12.39 0.23
CA ALA A 156 -2.07 11.34 1.13
C ALA A 156 -0.53 11.22 1.16
N ALA A 157 0.13 11.26 -0.01
CA ALA A 157 1.60 11.25 -0.09
C ALA A 157 2.21 12.44 0.66
N ALA A 158 1.68 13.65 0.47
CA ALA A 158 2.16 14.86 1.16
C ALA A 158 1.99 14.76 2.68
N VAL A 159 0.83 14.29 3.15
CA VAL A 159 0.54 14.12 4.58
C VAL A 159 1.45 13.07 5.21
N VAL A 160 1.60 11.90 4.58
CA VAL A 160 2.48 10.83 5.06
C VAL A 160 3.95 11.30 5.08
N TYR A 161 4.35 12.08 4.09
CA TYR A 161 5.69 12.69 4.04
C TYR A 161 5.89 13.69 5.19
N ALA A 162 4.91 14.54 5.46
CA ALA A 162 4.94 15.49 6.58
C ALA A 162 5.04 14.76 7.93
N PHE A 163 4.25 13.70 8.13
CA PHE A 163 4.37 12.85 9.32
C PHE A 163 5.77 12.25 9.48
N SER A 164 6.50 11.97 8.40
CA SER A 164 7.87 11.47 8.51
C SER A 164 8.81 12.44 9.23
N PHE A 165 8.57 13.75 9.12
CA PHE A 165 9.32 14.75 9.87
C PHE A 165 8.91 14.82 11.33
N VAL A 166 7.61 14.68 11.63
CA VAL A 166 7.12 14.63 13.02
C VAL A 166 7.73 13.44 13.75
N PHE A 167 7.75 12.26 13.12
CA PHE A 167 8.39 11.08 13.70
C PHE A 167 9.91 11.27 13.84
N LYS A 168 10.58 11.86 12.84
CA LYS A 168 12.02 12.16 12.95
C LYS A 168 12.32 13.10 14.12
N TYR A 169 11.51 14.12 14.30
CA TYR A 169 11.64 15.06 15.42
C TYR A 169 11.44 14.35 16.77
N GLY A 170 10.41 13.49 16.88
CA GLY A 170 10.18 12.69 18.08
C GLY A 170 11.35 11.77 18.44
N VAL A 171 11.98 11.13 17.44
CA VAL A 171 13.18 10.30 17.64
C VAL A 171 14.34 11.13 18.20
N LEU A 172 14.59 12.31 17.63
CA LEU A 172 15.68 13.19 18.08
C LEU A 172 15.44 13.70 19.52
N LEU A 173 14.20 14.05 19.86
CA LEU A 173 13.85 14.44 21.24
C LEU A 173 14.09 13.32 22.24
N GLN A 174 13.78 12.07 21.86
CA GLN A 174 14.00 10.92 22.71
C GLN A 174 15.50 10.66 22.94
N GLU A 175 16.31 10.78 21.89
CA GLU A 175 17.77 10.68 21.97
C GLU A 175 18.37 11.76 22.89
N PHE A 176 17.94 13.02 22.76
CA PHE A 176 18.38 14.09 23.66
C PHE A 176 17.97 13.88 25.11
N SER A 177 16.81 13.28 25.37
CA SER A 177 16.34 13.03 26.74
C SER A 177 17.16 11.92 27.41
N ASP A 178 17.48 10.86 26.66
CA ASP A 178 18.27 9.73 27.15
C ASP A 178 19.75 10.12 27.40
N GLU A 179 20.32 11.08 26.66
CA GLU A 179 21.68 11.59 26.89
C GLU A 179 21.81 12.55 28.08
N THR A 180 20.69 13.06 28.62
CA THR A 180 20.68 14.01 29.76
C THR A 180 20.51 13.36 31.14
N LEU A 181 20.36 12.03 31.20
CA LEU A 181 20.33 11.22 32.42
C LEU A 181 21.66 10.48 32.63
#